data_AF-A0A1C7DNU5-F1
#
_entry.id   AF-A0A1C7DNU5-F1
#
_cell.length_a   1.000
_cell.length_b   1.000
_cell.length_c   1.000
_cell.angle_alpha   90.00
_cell.angle_beta   90.00
_cell.angle_gamma   90.00
#
_symmetry.space_group_name_H-M   'P 1'
#
loop_
_entity.id
_entity.type
_entity.pdbx_description
1 polymer ?
#
loop_
_entity_poly.entity_id
_entity_poly.type
_entity_poly.pdbx_seq_one_letter_code
_entity_poly.pdbx_strand_id
1 'polypeptide(L)'
;MINKKFSFILAAGILSLSACGQEQPVTEETTEPMAEEQESTTEETTTEEPEEESTEEEGTEEEGAEEEGAEEEGAEEEPTQESAPEAMSGTASNLLSNGETTSFVFNEAGEFSVFCEPHPVMQMTVLVEEGAEAMDSVEVDIADYAFGEETITVAPGTTIVWTNQDQVQHNVAFK
;
A
#
# COMPACT_ATOMS: atom_id res chain seq x y z
N MET A 1 43.94 30.10 -6.56
CA MET A 1 44.40 30.38 -5.18
C MET A 1 43.83 29.29 -4.28
N ILE A 2 44.68 28.76 -3.40
CA ILE A 2 44.45 27.82 -2.28
C ILE A 2 43.70 26.52 -2.61
N ASN A 3 44.51 25.51 -2.93
CA ASN A 3 44.29 24.10 -2.58
C ASN A 3 44.62 23.92 -1.09
N LYS A 4 43.73 23.31 -0.29
CA LYS A 4 44.04 22.95 1.10
C LYS A 4 43.70 21.48 1.38
N LYS A 5 44.66 20.65 0.95
CA LYS A 5 45.22 19.44 1.59
C LYS A 5 44.39 18.80 2.72
N PHE A 6 43.85 17.62 2.39
CA PHE A 6 43.81 16.37 3.17
C PHE A 6 44.27 16.44 4.63
N SER A 7 43.37 16.10 5.54
CA SER A 7 43.70 15.63 6.88
C SER A 7 42.99 14.29 7.12
N PHE A 8 43.71 13.21 6.82
CA PHE A 8 43.35 11.85 7.23
C PHE A 8 43.65 11.73 8.73
N ILE A 9 42.63 11.52 9.56
CA ILE A 9 42.80 11.10 10.95
C ILE A 9 42.47 9.61 11.01
N LEU A 10 43.52 8.85 11.27
CA LEU A 10 43.54 7.41 11.42
C LEU A 10 43.30 7.12 12.91
N ALA A 11 42.05 6.79 13.28
CA ALA A 11 41.73 6.30 14.61
C ALA A 11 41.51 4.79 14.53
N ALA A 12 42.53 4.05 14.97
CA ALA A 12 42.47 2.63 15.23
C ALA A 12 41.95 2.38 16.65
N GLY A 13 41.11 1.36 16.81
CA GLY A 13 40.73 0.77 18.10
C GLY A 13 39.22 0.74 18.31
N ILE A 14 38.58 -0.32 18.78
CA ILE A 14 39.02 -1.56 19.42
C ILE A 14 37.99 -2.65 19.09
N LEU A 15 38.50 -3.85 18.88
CA LEU A 15 37.79 -5.11 18.70
C LEU A 15 37.15 -5.54 20.04
N SER A 16 35.83 -5.73 20.06
CA SER A 16 35.16 -6.53 21.10
C SER A 16 34.29 -7.58 20.42
N LEU A 17 34.90 -8.75 20.19
CA LEU A 17 34.24 -9.99 19.84
C LEU A 17 33.68 -10.61 21.13
N SER A 18 32.37 -10.55 21.32
CA SER A 18 31.65 -11.47 22.20
C SER A 18 30.96 -12.50 21.32
N ALA A 19 31.51 -13.71 21.36
CA ALA A 19 30.98 -14.92 20.75
C ALA A 19 30.12 -15.71 21.76
N CYS A 20 29.35 -16.66 21.20
CA CYS A 20 28.57 -17.74 21.83
C CYS A 20 27.15 -17.33 22.29
N GLY A 21 26.09 -18.10 22.02
CA GLY A 21 26.02 -19.46 21.46
C GLY A 21 24.60 -19.83 21.03
N GLN A 22 24.54 -20.77 20.09
CA GLN A 22 23.35 -21.43 19.60
C GLN A 22 22.84 -22.45 20.61
N GLU A 23 21.55 -22.47 20.89
CA GLU A 23 20.82 -23.70 21.21
C GLU A 23 19.30 -23.46 21.11
N GLN A 24 18.72 -23.86 19.97
CA GLN A 24 17.37 -24.40 19.98
C GLN A 24 17.47 -25.88 20.41
N PRO A 25 16.43 -26.41 21.07
CA PRO A 25 15.75 -27.49 20.37
C PRO A 25 14.22 -27.40 20.44
N VAL A 26 13.66 -27.66 19.26
CA VAL A 26 12.39 -28.34 18.97
C VAL A 26 11.83 -29.21 20.12
N THR A 27 10.55 -29.01 20.40
CA THR A 27 9.66 -30.07 20.88
C THR A 27 8.48 -30.14 19.92
N GLU A 28 8.59 -31.02 18.92
CA GLU A 28 7.41 -31.71 18.41
C GLU A 28 6.92 -32.64 19.52
N GLU A 29 5.60 -32.78 19.68
CA GLU A 29 4.95 -34.06 20.01
C GLU A 29 3.42 -33.87 19.89
N THR A 30 2.80 -34.75 19.09
CA THR A 30 1.63 -35.55 19.47
C THR A 30 0.30 -34.77 19.56
N THR A 31 -0.73 -34.97 18.73
CA THR A 31 -1.30 -36.22 18.19
C THR A 31 -2.46 -35.85 17.25
N GLU A 32 -2.58 -36.50 16.09
CA GLU A 32 -3.88 -36.81 15.49
C GLU A 32 -4.53 -37.94 16.31
N PRO A 33 -5.86 -38.05 16.41
CA PRO A 33 -6.55 -38.87 15.40
C PRO A 33 -8.04 -38.54 15.13
N MET A 34 -8.56 -39.22 14.10
CA MET A 34 -9.98 -39.54 13.82
C MET A 34 -10.81 -38.41 13.20
N ALA A 35 -11.17 -38.42 11.91
CA ALA A 35 -11.96 -39.41 11.17
C ALA A 35 -13.28 -39.77 11.87
N GLU A 36 -14.38 -39.16 11.45
CA GLU A 36 -15.67 -39.85 11.32
C GLU A 36 -16.54 -39.15 10.28
N GLU A 37 -16.94 -39.97 9.32
CA GLU A 37 -17.90 -39.70 8.26
C GLU A 37 -19.30 -39.61 8.87
N GLN A 38 -20.20 -38.82 8.28
CA GLN A 38 -21.61 -39.20 8.18
C GLN A 38 -22.30 -38.43 7.04
N GLU A 39 -22.55 -39.18 5.95
CA GLU A 39 -23.53 -38.87 4.92
C GLU A 39 -24.98 -39.17 5.38
N SER A 40 -25.92 -38.55 4.66
CA SER A 40 -27.31 -38.98 4.41
C SER A 40 -28.32 -38.68 5.54
N THR A 41 -29.55 -38.21 5.33
CA THR A 41 -30.53 -38.49 4.26
C THR A 41 -31.60 -37.38 4.18
N THR A 42 -32.00 -37.02 2.95
CA THR A 42 -33.36 -36.75 2.43
C THR A 42 -34.40 -35.95 3.26
N GLU A 43 -35.04 -34.95 2.63
CA GLU A 43 -36.46 -35.06 2.26
C GLU A 43 -36.82 -34.10 1.11
N GLU A 44 -37.42 -34.68 0.07
CA GLU A 44 -38.00 -34.02 -1.10
C GLU A 44 -39.41 -33.52 -0.76
N THR A 45 -39.86 -32.42 -1.38
CA THR A 45 -41.27 -32.22 -1.78
C THR A 45 -41.38 -31.06 -2.78
N THR A 46 -41.56 -31.46 -4.04
CA THR A 46 -42.53 -30.98 -5.05
C THR A 46 -42.99 -29.52 -5.01
N THR A 47 -42.82 -28.80 -6.13
CA THR A 47 -43.94 -28.24 -6.94
C THR A 47 -43.42 -27.88 -8.34
N GLU A 48 -44.30 -28.11 -9.31
CA GLU A 48 -44.09 -28.27 -10.75
C GLU A 48 -43.84 -26.96 -11.53
N GLU A 49 -43.04 -27.07 -12.61
CA GLU A 49 -43.03 -26.23 -13.83
C GLU A 49 -44.23 -26.61 -14.76
N PRO A 50 -44.39 -26.13 -16.01
CA PRO A 50 -43.86 -24.96 -16.78
C PRO A 50 -45.05 -24.15 -17.41
N GLU A 51 -44.94 -23.11 -18.26
CA GLU A 51 -44.53 -23.09 -19.68
C GLU A 51 -44.58 -21.64 -20.25
N GLU A 52 -43.56 -21.32 -21.04
CA GLU A 52 -43.58 -20.67 -22.38
C GLU A 52 -44.21 -19.27 -22.58
N GLU A 53 -43.37 -18.31 -23.00
CA GLU A 53 -43.61 -17.59 -24.27
C GLU A 53 -42.28 -17.05 -24.83
N SER A 54 -41.85 -17.65 -25.94
CA SER A 54 -40.84 -17.14 -26.87
C SER A 54 -41.41 -16.05 -27.76
N THR A 55 -40.61 -15.06 -28.16
CA THR A 55 -40.70 -14.51 -29.54
C THR A 55 -39.38 -13.85 -29.94
N GLU A 56 -39.00 -14.16 -31.17
CA GLU A 56 -37.75 -13.94 -31.89
C GLU A 56 -37.71 -12.49 -32.43
N GLU A 57 -36.59 -11.87 -32.85
CA GLU A 57 -35.86 -12.15 -34.09
C GLU A 57 -34.61 -11.24 -34.22
N GLU A 58 -33.72 -11.73 -35.06
CA GLU A 58 -32.41 -11.31 -35.57
C GLU A 58 -32.13 -9.83 -35.91
N GLY A 59 -30.83 -9.50 -36.00
CA GLY A 59 -30.37 -8.68 -37.13
C GLY A 59 -29.09 -7.85 -36.96
N THR A 60 -27.96 -8.45 -37.32
CA THR A 60 -26.91 -7.88 -38.20
C THR A 60 -25.78 -7.01 -37.63
N GLU A 61 -24.60 -7.39 -38.11
CA GLU A 61 -23.22 -6.93 -37.94
C GLU A 61 -22.97 -5.49 -38.42
N GLU A 62 -21.96 -4.82 -37.86
CA GLU A 62 -20.78 -4.24 -38.55
C GLU A 62 -20.06 -3.17 -37.69
N GLU A 63 -18.77 -3.07 -37.95
CA GLU A 63 -17.71 -2.40 -37.19
C GLU A 63 -17.62 -0.86 -37.40
N GLY A 64 -16.83 -0.20 -36.56
CA GLY A 64 -16.33 1.18 -36.75
C GLY A 64 -16.53 2.04 -35.49
N ALA A 65 -15.55 2.26 -34.60
CA ALA A 65 -14.31 3.02 -34.77
C ALA A 65 -14.51 4.52 -35.07
N GLU A 66 -14.81 5.32 -34.05
CA GLU A 66 -14.46 6.76 -33.89
C GLU A 66 -14.55 6.99 -32.35
N GLU A 67 -13.49 7.08 -31.52
CA GLU A 67 -12.45 8.13 -31.41
C GLU A 67 -12.99 9.56 -31.52
N GLU A 68 -13.57 10.05 -30.42
CA GLU A 68 -13.63 11.48 -30.07
C GLU A 68 -13.44 11.50 -28.52
N GLY A 69 -12.24 11.70 -27.98
CA GLY A 69 -11.57 12.99 -27.96
C GLY A 69 -11.98 13.79 -26.72
N ALA A 70 -11.73 13.25 -25.52
CA ALA A 70 -11.75 14.03 -24.29
C ALA A 70 -10.32 14.46 -23.97
N GLU A 71 -9.82 15.42 -24.74
CA GLU A 71 -8.68 16.23 -24.32
C GLU A 71 -9.19 17.16 -23.22
N GLU A 72 -9.20 16.65 -21.99
CA GLU A 72 -9.00 17.50 -20.83
C GLU A 72 -7.48 17.50 -20.62
N GLU A 73 -6.87 18.54 -21.17
CA GLU A 73 -5.48 18.88 -20.88
C GLU A 73 -5.31 18.87 -19.37
N GLY A 74 -4.54 17.89 -18.88
CA GLY A 74 -4.04 17.86 -17.53
C GLY A 74 -3.25 19.13 -17.32
N ALA A 75 -3.93 20.14 -16.78
CA ALA A 75 -3.28 21.27 -16.17
C ALA A 75 -2.30 20.67 -15.18
N GLU A 76 -1.02 20.92 -15.43
CA GLU A 76 0.04 20.88 -14.43
C GLU A 76 -0.35 21.91 -13.35
N GLU A 77 -1.33 21.55 -12.53
CA GLU A 77 -1.56 22.16 -11.24
C GLU A 77 -0.40 21.64 -10.38
N GLU A 78 0.73 22.34 -10.47
CA GLU A 78 1.72 22.37 -9.39
C GLU A 78 0.92 22.41 -8.08
N PRO A 79 1.08 21.45 -7.15
CA PRO A 79 0.26 21.43 -5.96
C PRO A 79 0.61 22.68 -5.19
N THR A 80 -0.27 23.69 -5.29
CA THR A 80 -0.19 24.86 -4.43
C THR A 80 -0.25 24.31 -3.02
N GLN A 81 0.76 24.67 -2.21
CA GLN A 81 0.96 24.24 -0.82
C GLN A 81 -0.16 24.77 0.10
N GLU A 82 -1.42 24.52 -0.26
CA GLU A 82 -2.54 24.52 0.65
C GLU A 82 -2.31 23.31 1.55
N SER A 83 -1.95 23.59 2.82
CA SER A 83 -1.45 22.63 3.81
C SER A 83 -2.06 21.24 3.62
N ALA A 84 -1.21 20.27 3.28
CA ALA A 84 -1.65 18.90 3.07
C ALA A 84 -2.51 18.41 4.26
N PRO A 85 -3.54 17.59 4.01
CA PRO A 85 -4.40 17.10 5.07
C PRO A 85 -3.59 16.36 6.14
N GLU A 86 -4.04 16.44 7.40
CA GLU A 86 -3.38 15.71 8.48
C GLU A 86 -3.62 14.20 8.35
N ALA A 87 -2.58 13.40 8.62
CA ALA A 87 -2.71 11.96 8.72
C ALA A 87 -3.49 11.59 9.99
N MET A 88 -4.65 10.96 9.83
CA MET A 88 -5.50 10.50 10.93
C MET A 88 -6.18 9.18 10.55
N SER A 89 -6.37 8.28 11.53
CA SER A 89 -7.13 7.04 11.35
C SER A 89 -8.51 7.31 10.72
N GLY A 90 -8.88 6.50 9.73
CA GLY A 90 -10.12 6.65 8.97
C GLY A 90 -10.09 7.68 7.85
N THR A 91 -8.95 8.34 7.61
CA THR A 91 -8.74 9.23 6.46
C THR A 91 -8.14 8.45 5.29
N ALA A 92 -8.49 8.85 4.07
CA ALA A 92 -7.94 8.28 2.84
C ALA A 92 -7.83 9.35 1.75
N SER A 93 -6.88 9.16 0.83
CA SER A 93 -6.84 9.90 -0.43
C SER A 93 -7.87 9.35 -1.42
N ASN A 94 -8.10 10.10 -2.50
CA ASN A 94 -8.73 9.55 -3.71
C ASN A 94 -7.85 8.44 -4.31
N LEU A 95 -8.42 7.68 -5.26
CA LEU A 95 -7.63 6.83 -6.14
C LEU A 95 -6.71 7.70 -7.02
N LEU A 96 -5.47 7.28 -7.11
CA LEU A 96 -4.37 7.90 -7.84
C LEU A 96 -4.12 7.08 -9.09
N SER A 97 -4.25 7.70 -10.25
CA SER A 97 -3.79 7.19 -11.55
C SER A 97 -2.26 7.22 -11.62
N ASN A 98 -1.71 6.67 -12.69
CA ASN A 98 -0.27 6.70 -12.93
C ASN A 98 0.25 8.16 -12.98
N GLY A 99 1.29 8.45 -12.21
CA GLY A 99 1.90 9.77 -12.03
C GLY A 99 1.17 10.68 -11.05
N GLU A 100 -0.05 10.34 -10.61
CA GLU A 100 -0.77 11.16 -9.64
C GLU A 100 -0.16 11.04 -8.24
N THR A 101 -0.29 12.12 -7.48
CA THR A 101 0.35 12.28 -6.18
C THR A 101 -0.67 12.69 -5.12
N THR A 102 -0.48 12.21 -3.90
CA THR A 102 -1.19 12.69 -2.70
C THR A 102 -0.19 12.93 -1.57
N SER A 103 -0.59 13.70 -0.57
CA SER A 103 0.28 14.02 0.56
C SER A 103 -0.48 14.14 1.87
N PHE A 104 0.16 13.76 2.97
CA PHE A 104 -0.36 13.92 4.33
C PHE A 104 0.70 14.46 5.29
N VAL A 105 0.30 15.31 6.24
CA VAL A 105 1.18 15.82 7.31
C VAL A 105 1.02 14.98 8.57
N PHE A 106 2.15 14.59 9.17
CA PHE A 106 2.21 13.76 10.37
C PHE A 106 2.55 14.60 11.60
N ASN A 107 1.55 15.24 12.20
CA ASN A 107 1.75 16.14 13.34
C ASN A 107 1.76 15.45 14.71
N GLU A 108 1.19 14.25 14.83
CA GLU A 108 1.07 13.54 16.09
C GLU A 108 2.08 12.38 16.16
N ALA A 109 2.85 12.32 17.25
CA ALA A 109 3.74 11.19 17.51
C ALA A 109 2.95 9.89 17.71
N GLY A 110 3.38 8.80 17.07
CA GLY A 110 2.64 7.55 17.09
C GLY A 110 2.99 6.62 15.93
N GLU A 111 2.29 5.51 15.85
CA GLU A 111 2.38 4.55 14.75
C GLU A 111 1.14 4.66 13.88
N PHE A 112 1.33 4.89 12.58
CA PHE A 112 0.27 5.00 11.59
C PHE A 112 0.35 3.80 10.64
N SER A 113 -0.71 3.00 10.63
CA SER A 113 -0.85 1.88 9.69
C SER A 113 -1.43 2.39 8.38
N VAL A 114 -0.59 2.45 7.35
CA VAL A 114 -0.97 2.90 6.01
C VAL A 114 -1.30 1.69 5.15
N PHE A 115 -2.36 1.78 4.36
CA PHE A 115 -2.78 0.72 3.45
C PHE A 115 -3.45 1.27 2.19
N CYS A 116 -3.56 0.43 1.16
CA CYS A 116 -4.40 0.71 -0.01
C CYS A 116 -5.79 0.08 0.17
N GLU A 117 -6.86 0.84 0.02
CA GLU A 117 -8.24 0.38 0.27
C GLU A 117 -8.73 -0.74 -0.66
N PRO A 118 -8.58 -0.66 -2.00
CA PRO A 118 -9.00 -1.75 -2.88
C PRO A 118 -8.18 -3.04 -2.70
N HIS A 119 -6.98 -2.94 -2.11
CA HIS A 119 -6.08 -4.07 -1.90
C HIS A 119 -5.44 -4.01 -0.50
N PRO A 120 -6.18 -4.37 0.58
CA PRO A 120 -5.75 -4.13 1.97
C PRO A 120 -4.47 -4.84 2.44
N VAL A 121 -3.88 -5.67 1.59
CA VAL A 121 -2.60 -6.35 1.83
C VAL A 121 -1.39 -5.46 1.52
N MET A 122 -1.57 -4.44 0.67
CA MET A 122 -0.57 -3.40 0.44
C MET A 122 -0.53 -2.49 1.67
N GLN A 123 0.55 -2.58 2.44
CA GLN A 123 0.67 -1.90 3.73
C GLN A 123 2.07 -1.34 3.92
N MET A 124 2.16 -0.26 4.67
CA MET A 124 3.39 0.27 5.24
C MET A 124 3.11 0.88 6.61
N THR A 125 4.16 1.10 7.38
CA THR A 125 4.06 1.76 8.69
C THR A 125 4.79 3.08 8.68
N VAL A 126 4.14 4.14 9.18
CA VAL A 126 4.81 5.41 9.47
C VAL A 126 4.94 5.56 10.99
N LEU A 127 6.17 5.64 11.48
CA LEU A 127 6.50 5.89 12.87
C LEU A 127 6.86 7.36 13.05
N VAL A 128 6.09 8.07 13.86
CA VAL A 128 6.32 9.48 14.15
C VAL A 128 6.92 9.61 15.56
N GLU A 129 8.18 10.05 15.64
CA GLU A 129 8.92 10.12 16.90
C GLU A 129 9.53 11.52 17.11
N GLU A 130 9.36 12.11 18.29
CA GLU A 130 9.90 13.44 18.66
C GLU A 130 11.44 13.57 18.57
N GLY A 131 12.15 12.45 18.46
CA GLY A 131 13.60 12.38 18.32
C GLY A 131 14.10 11.93 16.95
N ALA A 132 13.19 11.68 16.00
CA ALA A 132 13.55 11.32 14.63
C ALA A 132 14.13 12.53 13.88
N GLU A 133 14.77 12.25 12.75
CA GLU A 133 15.31 13.28 11.86
C GLU A 133 14.15 14.17 11.36
N ALA A 134 14.28 15.48 11.57
CA ALA A 134 13.32 16.45 11.08
C ALA A 134 13.57 16.71 9.58
N MET A 135 12.56 16.42 8.77
CA MET A 135 12.55 16.70 7.34
C MET A 135 11.25 17.40 6.98
N ASP A 136 11.31 18.34 6.04
CA ASP A 136 10.09 19.05 5.59
C ASP A 136 9.16 18.09 4.81
N SER A 137 9.74 17.26 3.94
CA SER A 137 9.02 16.28 3.12
C SER A 137 9.79 14.97 2.93
N VAL A 138 9.08 13.86 2.77
CA VAL A 138 9.58 12.55 2.35
C VAL A 138 8.75 12.05 1.17
N GLU A 139 9.41 11.61 0.10
CA GLU A 139 8.77 11.06 -1.09
C GLU A 139 8.73 9.53 -1.02
N VAL A 140 7.60 8.93 -1.39
CA VAL A 140 7.39 7.47 -1.41
C VAL A 140 6.71 7.08 -2.72
N ASP A 141 7.36 6.23 -3.51
CA ASP A 141 6.71 5.68 -4.70
C ASP A 141 5.75 4.55 -4.32
N ILE A 142 4.62 4.45 -5.01
CA ILE A 142 3.77 3.26 -5.04
C ILE A 142 4.06 2.56 -6.37
N ALA A 143 4.72 1.41 -6.32
CA ALA A 143 5.17 0.68 -7.50
C ALA A 143 5.20 -0.82 -7.21
N ASP A 144 5.13 -1.64 -8.27
CA ASP A 144 5.18 -3.09 -8.16
C ASP A 144 4.11 -3.65 -7.20
N TYR A 145 2.93 -3.01 -7.17
CA TYR A 145 1.82 -3.31 -6.27
C TYR A 145 2.18 -3.19 -4.78
N ALA A 146 3.11 -2.30 -4.42
CA ALA A 146 3.53 -2.06 -3.04
C ALA A 146 3.78 -0.56 -2.78
N PHE A 147 3.74 -0.17 -1.50
CA PHE A 147 4.42 1.06 -1.08
C PHE A 147 5.93 0.80 -1.12
N GLY A 148 6.71 1.74 -1.64
CA GLY A 148 8.15 1.55 -1.87
C GLY A 148 8.96 1.27 -0.61
N GLU A 149 8.45 1.67 0.55
CA GLU A 149 9.04 1.43 1.86
C GLU A 149 8.05 0.67 2.77
N GLU A 150 8.52 -0.36 3.47
CA GLU A 150 7.69 -1.08 4.46
C GLU A 150 7.50 -0.27 5.75
N THR A 151 8.51 0.52 6.15
CA THR A 151 8.46 1.34 7.36
C THR A 151 9.31 2.60 7.19
N ILE A 152 8.74 3.76 7.56
CA ILE A 152 9.45 5.04 7.61
C ILE A 152 9.35 5.62 9.02
N THR A 153 10.44 6.18 9.53
CA THR A 153 10.46 6.93 10.79
C THR A 153 10.70 8.41 10.51
N VAL A 154 9.81 9.28 11.00
CA VAL A 154 9.84 10.73 10.77
C VAL A 154 9.58 11.52 12.06
N ALA A 155 10.01 12.79 12.10
CA ALA A 155 9.65 13.69 13.19
C ALA A 155 8.22 14.25 13.01
N PRO A 156 7.55 14.69 14.09
CA PRO A 156 6.29 15.43 13.98
C PRO A 156 6.41 16.65 13.07
N GLY A 157 5.38 16.87 12.25
CA GLY A 157 5.31 17.94 11.24
C GLY A 157 5.83 17.53 9.86
N THR A 158 6.39 16.33 9.70
CA THR A 158 6.85 15.84 8.40
C THR A 158 5.67 15.61 7.45
N THR A 159 5.80 16.08 6.21
CA THR A 159 4.87 15.73 5.13
C THR A 159 5.39 14.49 4.41
N ILE A 160 4.54 13.50 4.17
CA ILE A 160 4.87 12.40 3.25
C ILE A 160 4.06 12.57 1.98
N VAL A 161 4.74 12.45 0.85
CA VAL A 161 4.20 12.58 -0.50
C VAL A 161 4.30 11.21 -1.16
N TRP A 162 3.16 10.69 -1.63
CA TRP A 162 3.09 9.42 -2.34
C TRP A 162 2.77 9.66 -3.80
N THR A 163 3.56 9.07 -4.69
CA THR A 163 3.32 9.10 -6.14
C THR A 163 3.02 7.69 -6.63
N ASN A 164 1.92 7.52 -7.37
CA ASN A 164 1.62 6.24 -8.00
C ASN A 164 2.42 6.04 -9.29
N GLN A 165 3.35 5.10 -9.31
CA GLN A 165 4.14 4.74 -10.48
C GLN A 165 3.59 3.52 -11.24
N ASP A 166 2.59 2.84 -10.68
CA ASP A 166 1.91 1.72 -11.34
C ASP A 166 0.84 2.23 -12.33
N GLN A 167 0.51 1.39 -13.31
CA GLN A 167 -0.62 1.64 -14.23
C GLN A 167 -1.98 1.38 -13.56
N VAL A 168 -1.99 0.54 -12.52
CA VAL A 168 -3.17 0.29 -11.70
C VAL A 168 -3.33 1.43 -10.71
N GLN A 169 -4.58 1.80 -10.42
CA GLN A 169 -4.85 2.86 -9.46
C GLN A 169 -4.65 2.39 -8.02
N HIS A 170 -4.08 3.27 -7.21
CA HIS A 170 -3.82 3.04 -5.78
C HIS A 170 -4.28 4.23 -4.95
N ASN A 171 -4.38 4.06 -3.64
CA ASN A 171 -4.60 5.17 -2.73
C ASN A 171 -3.84 4.96 -1.42
N VAL A 172 -3.81 6.02 -0.61
CA VAL A 172 -3.20 6.05 0.71
C VAL A 172 -4.32 6.21 1.73
N ALA A 173 -4.49 5.22 2.60
CA ALA A 173 -5.49 5.23 3.67
C ALA A 173 -4.89 4.82 5.02
N PHE A 174 -5.50 5.28 6.11
CA PHE A 174 -5.01 5.07 7.47
C PHE A 174 -6.02 4.29 8.32
N LYS A 175 -5.55 3.24 9.02
CA LYS A 175 -6.37 2.49 10.00
C LYS A 175 -6.20 3.04 11.41
#